data_AF-A0A2Z3JEI4-F1
#
_entry.id   AF-A0A2Z3JEI4-F1
#
_cell.length_a   1.000
_cell.length_b   1.000
_cell.length_c   1.000
_cell.angle_alpha   90.00
_cell.angle_beta   90.00
_cell.angle_gamma   90.00
#
_symmetry.space_group_name_H-M   'P 1'
#
loop_
_entity.id
_entity.type
_entity.pdbx_description
1 polymer ?
#
loop_
_entity_poly.entity_id
_entity_poly.type
_entity_poly.pdbx_seq_one_letter_code
_entity_poly.pdbx_strand_id
1 'polypeptide(L)'
;MTEPAALPAAPSPAAPADPGAFKRHFARCLAEHGRFSHAAHLHLAWLLLEEGPALAALAQFDAGLRALADASGQPEKYNATLTTAYFFLLLERRQAGQSWETFAEQHADLLDWEQRQNFLGAFYDEDTLRSEAARRHFLMPRCPDAGP
;
A
#
# COMPACT_ATOMS: atom_id res chain seq x y z
N MET A 1 -22.83 37.04 24.96
CA MET A 1 -23.40 36.26 23.85
C MET A 1 -22.25 35.94 22.93
N THR A 2 -21.67 34.75 23.05
CA THR A 2 -20.51 34.32 22.26
C THR A 2 -21.04 33.58 21.05
N GLU A 3 -20.67 34.05 19.86
CA GLU A 3 -21.02 33.42 18.57
C GLU A 3 -20.45 31.99 18.52
N PRO A 4 -21.17 30.99 17.99
CA PRO A 4 -20.61 29.66 17.80
C PRO A 4 -19.52 29.73 16.73
N ALA A 5 -18.33 29.23 17.07
CA ALA A 5 -17.23 29.09 16.11
C ALA A 5 -17.70 28.23 14.93
N ALA A 6 -17.61 28.80 13.72
CA ALA A 6 -17.93 28.10 12.49
C ALA A 6 -17.05 26.84 12.37
N LEU A 7 -17.69 25.71 12.09
CA LEU A 7 -16.99 24.47 11.73
C LEU A 7 -16.03 24.75 10.57
N PRO A 8 -14.79 24.22 10.61
CA PRO A 8 -13.86 24.39 9.51
C PRO A 8 -14.49 23.82 8.22
N ALA A 9 -14.31 24.54 7.12
CA ALA A 9 -14.79 24.13 5.80
C ALA A 9 -14.28 22.73 5.48
N ALA A 10 -15.16 21.88 4.96
CA ALA A 10 -14.80 20.54 4.50
C ALA A 10 -13.61 20.63 3.53
N PRO A 11 -12.62 19.72 3.61
CA PRO A 11 -11.51 19.72 2.67
C PRO A 11 -12.07 19.66 1.24
N SER A 12 -11.50 20.50 0.37
CA SER A 12 -11.82 20.52 -1.06
C SER A 12 -11.77 19.10 -1.62
N PRO A 13 -12.69 18.69 -2.52
CA PRO A 13 -12.65 17.36 -3.11
C PRO A 13 -11.25 17.15 -3.67
N ALA A 14 -10.58 16.11 -3.17
CA ALA A 14 -9.24 15.77 -3.61
C ALA A 14 -9.23 15.73 -5.14
N ALA A 15 -8.23 16.38 -5.75
CA ALA A 15 -8.05 16.34 -7.18
C ALA A 15 -8.09 14.88 -7.66
N PRO A 16 -8.75 14.59 -8.80
CA PRO A 16 -8.83 13.24 -9.32
C PRO A 16 -7.41 12.70 -9.51
N ALA A 17 -7.20 11.46 -9.08
CA ALA A 17 -5.90 10.82 -9.14
C ALA A 17 -5.40 10.74 -10.60
N ASP A 18 -4.13 11.07 -10.84
CA ASP A 18 -3.55 11.10 -12.18
C ASP A 18 -3.58 9.70 -12.82
N PRO A 19 -4.34 9.47 -13.92
CA PRO A 19 -4.46 8.15 -14.55
C PRO A 19 -3.13 7.56 -15.02
N GLY A 20 -2.10 8.39 -15.23
CA GLY A 20 -0.76 7.97 -15.64
C GLY A 20 0.22 7.69 -14.49
N ALA A 21 -0.14 8.01 -13.26
CA ALA A 21 0.77 7.98 -12.10
C ALA A 21 1.41 6.60 -11.90
N PHE A 22 0.60 5.54 -11.92
CA PHE A 22 1.09 4.18 -11.74
C PHE A 22 2.17 3.83 -12.77
N LYS A 23 1.92 4.06 -14.06
CA LYS A 23 2.86 3.70 -15.13
C LYS A 23 4.17 4.47 -15.02
N ARG A 24 4.08 5.77 -14.69
CA ARG A 24 5.25 6.63 -14.48
C ARG A 24 6.12 6.13 -13.33
N HIS A 25 5.51 5.90 -12.16
CA HIS A 25 6.23 5.44 -10.98
C HIS A 25 6.73 4.00 -11.09
N PHE A 26 5.96 3.13 -11.77
CA PHE A 26 6.42 1.79 -12.12
C PHE A 26 7.71 1.82 -12.94
N ALA A 27 7.75 2.62 -14.00
CA ALA A 27 8.96 2.75 -14.82
C ALA A 27 10.14 3.31 -14.02
N ARG A 28 9.89 4.31 -13.16
CA ARG A 28 10.89 4.87 -12.25
C ARG A 28 11.46 3.83 -11.30
N CYS A 29 10.60 3.13 -10.54
CA CYS A 29 11.03 2.12 -9.58
C CYS A 29 11.75 0.95 -10.26
N LEU A 30 11.30 0.53 -11.44
CA LEU A 30 11.98 -0.52 -12.21
C LEU A 30 13.39 -0.09 -12.62
N ALA A 31 13.57 1.16 -13.03
CA ALA A 31 14.89 1.70 -13.40
C ALA A 31 15.82 1.83 -12.18
N GLU A 32 15.31 2.30 -11.04
CA GLU A 32 16.09 2.50 -9.82
C GLU A 32 16.48 1.17 -9.14
N HIS A 33 15.56 0.20 -9.08
CA HIS A 33 15.79 -1.08 -8.41
C HIS A 33 16.33 -2.19 -9.34
N GLY A 34 16.34 -1.95 -10.65
CA GLY A 34 16.73 -2.92 -11.69
C GLY A 34 15.75 -4.08 -11.93
N ARG A 35 14.84 -4.33 -10.99
CA ARG A 35 13.75 -5.31 -11.07
C ARG A 35 12.57 -4.86 -10.22
N PHE A 36 11.38 -5.38 -10.51
CA PHE A 36 10.19 -5.11 -9.71
C PHE A 36 10.10 -6.06 -8.49
N SER A 37 10.95 -5.79 -7.50
CA SER A 37 11.02 -6.50 -6.22
C SER A 37 9.95 -6.03 -5.22
N HIS A 38 9.86 -6.66 -4.05
CA HIS A 38 9.03 -6.18 -2.95
C HIS A 38 9.38 -4.74 -2.53
N ALA A 39 10.67 -4.40 -2.43
CA ALA A 39 11.10 -3.03 -2.16
C ALA A 39 10.65 -2.05 -3.26
N ALA A 40 10.69 -2.46 -4.53
CA ALA A 40 10.19 -1.63 -5.64
C ALA A 40 8.66 -1.45 -5.58
N HIS A 41 7.91 -2.48 -5.17
CA HIS A 41 6.46 -2.37 -4.92
C HIS A 41 6.15 -1.32 -3.85
N LEU A 42 6.88 -1.35 -2.72
CA LEU A 42 6.70 -0.39 -1.64
C LEU A 42 7.13 1.02 -2.03
N HIS A 43 8.23 1.17 -2.79
CA HIS A 43 8.64 2.48 -3.32
C HIS A 43 7.58 3.06 -4.27
N LEU A 44 6.95 2.21 -5.10
CA LEU A 44 5.87 2.66 -5.96
C LEU A 44 4.66 3.14 -5.14
N ALA A 45 4.25 2.39 -4.12
CA ALA A 45 3.17 2.79 -3.22
C ALA A 45 3.48 4.13 -2.52
N TRP A 46 4.72 4.31 -2.06
CA TRP A 46 5.23 5.57 -1.51
C TRP A 46 5.06 6.74 -2.48
N LEU A 47 5.46 6.58 -3.74
CA LEU A 47 5.36 7.64 -4.75
C LEU A 47 3.91 8.02 -5.08
N LEU A 48 3.01 7.03 -5.14
CA LEU A 48 1.57 7.31 -5.32
C LEU A 48 0.99 8.08 -4.11
N LEU A 49 1.47 7.75 -2.92
CA LEU A 49 1.10 8.37 -1.65
C LEU A 49 1.58 9.82 -1.49
N GLU A 50 2.61 10.23 -2.25
CA GLU A 50 3.09 11.61 -2.33
C GLU A 50 2.26 12.47 -3.30
N GLU A 51 1.50 11.86 -4.22
CA GLU A 51 0.75 12.56 -5.25
C GLU A 51 -0.73 12.81 -4.89
N GLY A 52 -1.23 12.20 -3.81
CA GLY A 52 -2.63 12.37 -3.46
C GLY A 52 -3.08 11.65 -2.20
N PRO A 53 -4.40 11.66 -1.93
CA PRO A 53 -4.97 11.02 -0.75
C PRO A 53 -4.75 9.51 -0.75
N ALA A 54 -4.57 8.96 0.44
CA ALA A 54 -4.22 7.55 0.63
C ALA A 54 -5.16 6.56 -0.08
N LEU A 55 -6.47 6.75 0.01
CA LEU A 55 -7.42 5.82 -0.60
C LEU A 55 -7.44 5.89 -2.13
N ALA A 56 -7.14 7.08 -2.70
CA ALA A 56 -7.01 7.22 -4.14
C ALA A 56 -5.71 6.56 -4.65
N ALA A 57 -4.60 6.76 -3.93
CA ALA A 57 -3.34 6.09 -4.18
C ALA A 57 -3.47 4.55 -4.07
N LEU A 58 -4.18 4.05 -3.05
CA LEU A 58 -4.46 2.62 -2.90
C LEU A 58 -5.23 2.06 -4.11
N ALA A 59 -6.28 2.75 -4.55
CA ALA A 59 -7.07 2.31 -5.70
C ALA A 59 -6.23 2.24 -6.99
N GLN A 60 -5.33 3.21 -7.20
CA GLN A 60 -4.40 3.19 -8.34
C GLN A 60 -3.34 2.10 -8.23
N PHE A 61 -2.79 1.91 -7.03
CA PHE A 61 -1.80 0.88 -6.75
C PHE A 61 -2.37 -0.51 -7.01
N ASP A 62 -3.55 -0.79 -6.45
CA ASP A 62 -4.27 -2.05 -6.58
C ASP A 62 -4.59 -2.37 -8.04
N ALA A 63 -5.26 -1.44 -8.74
CA ALA A 63 -5.63 -1.61 -10.13
C ALA A 63 -4.40 -1.79 -11.05
N GLY A 64 -3.33 -1.05 -10.80
CA GLY A 64 -2.10 -1.12 -11.57
C GLY A 64 -1.36 -2.45 -11.40
N LEU A 65 -1.23 -2.94 -10.16
CA LEU A 65 -0.58 -4.23 -9.89
C LEU A 65 -1.39 -5.39 -10.45
N ARG A 66 -2.72 -5.34 -10.35
CA ARG A 66 -3.59 -6.35 -10.94
C ARG A 66 -3.44 -6.40 -12.46
N ALA A 67 -3.51 -5.24 -13.12
CA ALA A 67 -3.32 -5.14 -14.57
C ALA A 67 -1.91 -5.60 -15.00
N LEU A 68 -0.88 -5.33 -14.20
CA LEU A 68 0.48 -5.78 -14.45
C LEU A 68 0.60 -7.32 -14.37
N ALA A 69 0.01 -7.93 -13.35
CA ALA A 69 0.01 -9.39 -13.18
C ALA A 69 -0.71 -10.07 -14.36
N ASP A 70 -1.89 -9.55 -14.74
CA ASP A 70 -2.66 -10.01 -15.90
C ASP A 70 -1.85 -9.88 -17.20
N ALA A 71 -1.25 -8.72 -17.45
CA ALA A 71 -0.43 -8.47 -18.64
C ALA A 71 0.84 -9.34 -18.71
N SER A 72 1.36 -9.76 -17.54
CA SER A 72 2.51 -10.66 -17.44
C SER A 72 2.14 -12.15 -17.60
N GLY A 73 0.86 -12.46 -17.83
CA GLY A 73 0.35 -13.84 -17.93
C GLY A 73 0.41 -14.62 -16.62
N GLN A 74 0.59 -13.93 -15.48
CA GLN A 74 0.78 -14.52 -14.16
C GLN A 74 -0.16 -13.87 -13.13
N PRO A 75 -1.50 -13.94 -13.35
CA PRO A 75 -2.49 -13.33 -12.47
C PRO A 75 -2.40 -13.86 -11.03
N GLU A 76 -1.91 -15.08 -10.83
CA GLU A 76 -1.73 -15.73 -9.53
C GLU A 76 -0.66 -15.07 -8.64
N LYS A 77 0.20 -14.23 -9.21
CA LYS A 77 1.19 -13.44 -8.46
C LYS A 77 0.58 -12.26 -7.72
N TYR A 78 -0.58 -11.78 -8.16
CA TYR A 78 -1.26 -10.69 -7.49
C TYR A 78 -2.07 -11.21 -6.30
N ASN A 79 -2.03 -10.45 -5.20
CA ASN A 79 -2.78 -10.75 -4.00
C ASN A 79 -3.33 -9.46 -3.37
N ALA A 80 -4.65 -9.23 -3.54
CA ALA A 80 -5.33 -8.04 -3.06
C ALA A 80 -5.14 -7.79 -1.57
N THR A 81 -5.20 -8.84 -0.75
CA THR A 81 -5.02 -8.72 0.71
C THR A 81 -3.62 -8.26 1.07
N LEU A 82 -2.58 -8.89 0.51
CA LEU A 82 -1.19 -8.52 0.78
C LEU A 82 -0.87 -7.12 0.26
N THR A 83 -1.27 -6.81 -0.97
CA THR A 83 -1.11 -5.48 -1.57
C THR A 83 -1.71 -4.40 -0.66
N THR A 84 -2.93 -4.60 -0.18
CA THR A 84 -3.63 -3.63 0.67
C THR A 84 -3.00 -3.54 2.07
N ALA A 85 -2.66 -4.67 2.68
CA ALA A 85 -2.07 -4.69 4.02
C ALA A 85 -0.71 -3.98 4.06
N TYR A 86 0.17 -4.27 3.10
CA TYR A 86 1.46 -3.59 3.00
C TYR A 86 1.32 -2.09 2.70
N PHE A 87 0.35 -1.70 1.86
CA PHE A 87 0.08 -0.30 1.61
C PHE A 87 -0.27 0.45 2.90
N PHE A 88 -1.14 -0.12 3.74
CA PHE A 88 -1.51 0.50 5.01
C PHE A 88 -0.37 0.48 6.03
N LEU A 89 0.45 -0.58 6.10
CA LEU A 89 1.64 -0.61 6.95
C LEU A 89 2.65 0.48 6.56
N LEU A 90 2.83 0.70 5.25
CA LEU A 90 3.67 1.78 4.75
C LEU A 90 3.07 3.15 5.10
N LEU A 91 1.76 3.32 4.91
CA LEU A 91 1.04 4.55 5.28
C LEU A 91 1.14 4.88 6.77
N GLU A 92 1.04 3.87 7.63
CA GLU A 92 1.12 4.02 9.09
C GLU A 92 2.52 4.43 9.55
N ARG A 93 3.57 3.84 8.95
CA ARG A 93 4.96 4.04 9.36
C ARG A 93 5.60 5.28 8.74
N ARG A 94 5.09 5.77 7.61
CA ARG A 94 5.64 6.96 6.94
C ARG A 94 5.51 8.19 7.84
N GLN A 95 6.51 9.06 7.81
CA GLN A 95 6.45 10.35 8.48
C GLN A 95 6.38 11.49 7.46
N ALA A 96 5.68 12.57 7.81
CA ALA A 96 5.60 13.73 6.94
C ALA A 96 6.99 14.32 6.68
N GLY A 97 7.34 14.53 5.40
CA GLY A 97 8.63 15.10 5.00
C GLY A 97 9.82 14.14 5.07
N GLN A 98 9.60 12.86 5.41
CA GLN A 98 10.63 11.81 5.34
C GLN A 98 10.92 11.48 3.87
N SER A 99 12.16 11.10 3.53
CA SER A 99 12.48 10.58 2.20
C SER A 99 12.30 9.06 2.15
N TRP A 100 12.17 8.51 0.93
CA TRP A 100 12.11 7.08 0.72
C TRP A 100 13.35 6.36 1.28
N GLU A 101 14.55 6.92 1.08
CA GLU A 101 15.81 6.32 1.53
C GLU A 101 15.84 6.21 3.06
N THR A 102 15.49 7.30 3.77
CA THR A 102 15.40 7.28 5.23
C THR A 102 14.34 6.30 5.72
N PHE A 103 13.19 6.22 5.05
CA PHE A 103 12.15 5.24 5.38
C PHE A 103 12.65 3.80 5.19
N ALA A 104 13.28 3.51 4.06
CA ALA A 104 13.80 2.19 3.72
C ALA A 104 14.88 1.71 4.70
N GLU A 105 15.75 2.62 5.15
CA GLU A 105 16.75 2.34 6.18
C GLU A 105 16.11 2.04 7.55
N GLN A 106 15.11 2.83 7.96
CA GLN A 106 14.46 2.69 9.28
C GLN A 106 13.50 1.50 9.36
N HIS A 107 12.92 1.08 8.24
CA HIS A 107 11.91 0.04 8.16
C HIS A 107 12.34 -1.11 7.24
N ALA A 108 13.62 -1.48 7.27
CA ALA A 108 14.17 -2.57 6.48
C ALA A 108 13.42 -3.90 6.70
N ASP A 109 12.81 -4.10 7.87
CA ASP A 109 11.92 -5.22 8.19
C ASP A 109 10.70 -5.29 7.26
N LEU A 110 10.10 -4.15 6.91
CA LEU A 110 8.95 -4.07 6.02
C LEU A 110 9.34 -4.36 4.56
N LEU A 111 10.57 -4.01 4.18
CA LEU A 111 11.13 -4.21 2.84
C LEU A 111 11.65 -5.62 2.62
N ASP A 112 11.90 -6.37 3.69
CA ASP A 112 12.30 -7.77 3.64
C ASP A 112 11.05 -8.67 3.60
N TRP A 113 10.79 -9.26 2.43
CA TRP A 113 9.64 -10.15 2.22
C TRP A 113 9.65 -11.37 3.17
N GLU A 114 10.83 -11.85 3.56
CA GLU A 114 10.95 -13.00 4.45
C GLU A 114 10.48 -12.69 5.87
N GLN A 115 10.48 -11.41 6.26
CA GLN A 115 10.03 -10.97 7.58
C GLN A 115 8.52 -10.76 7.68
N ARG A 116 7.75 -11.02 6.62
CA ARG A 116 6.30 -10.77 6.58
C ARG A 116 5.51 -11.36 7.74
N GLN A 117 5.94 -12.52 8.25
CA GLN A 117 5.26 -13.18 9.36
C GLN A 117 5.35 -12.38 10.66
N ASN A 118 6.41 -11.58 10.84
CA ASN A 118 6.61 -10.79 12.06
C ASN A 118 5.57 -9.67 12.22
N PHE A 119 4.98 -9.19 11.13
CA PHE A 119 4.00 -8.11 11.15
C PHE A 119 2.62 -8.51 10.65
N LEU A 120 2.50 -9.44 9.69
CA LEU A 120 1.19 -9.93 9.23
C LEU A 120 0.66 -11.12 10.04
N GLY A 121 1.53 -11.91 10.67
CA GLY A 121 1.14 -13.15 11.36
C GLY A 121 0.19 -12.93 12.53
N ALA A 122 0.20 -11.74 13.15
CA ALA A 122 -0.75 -11.37 14.19
C ALA A 122 -2.17 -11.10 13.66
N PHE A 123 -2.32 -10.85 12.35
CA PHE A 123 -3.56 -10.43 11.72
C PHE A 123 -4.12 -11.47 10.74
N TYR A 124 -3.25 -12.28 10.13
CA TYR A 124 -3.59 -13.28 9.13
C TYR A 124 -2.75 -14.53 9.30
N ASP A 125 -3.40 -15.70 9.27
CA ASP A 125 -2.67 -16.95 9.04
C ASP A 125 -2.26 -17.06 7.57
N GLU A 126 -1.19 -17.81 7.32
CA GLU A 126 -0.70 -18.06 5.96
C GLU A 126 -1.73 -18.74 5.06
N ASP A 127 -2.57 -19.62 5.60
CA ASP A 127 -3.64 -20.26 4.82
C ASP A 127 -4.68 -19.24 4.34
N THR A 128 -4.97 -18.22 5.14
CA THR A 128 -5.85 -17.12 4.75
C THR A 128 -5.20 -16.31 3.63
N LEU A 129 -3.93 -15.92 3.80
CA LEU A 129 -3.19 -15.14 2.81
C LEU A 129 -3.01 -15.87 1.47
N ARG A 130 -2.91 -17.21 1.50
CA ARG A 130 -2.78 -18.05 0.29
C ARG A 130 -4.11 -18.40 -0.39
N SER A 131 -5.24 -18.06 0.23
CA SER A 131 -6.56 -18.37 -0.30
C SER A 131 -6.88 -17.59 -1.58
N GLU A 132 -7.70 -18.18 -2.45
CA GLU A 132 -8.25 -17.48 -3.62
C GLU A 132 -9.05 -16.23 -3.24
N ALA A 133 -9.73 -16.27 -2.08
CA ALA A 133 -10.46 -15.11 -1.56
C ALA A 133 -9.50 -13.94 -1.27
N ALA A 134 -8.39 -14.19 -0.58
CA ALA A 134 -7.38 -13.17 -0.29
C ALA A 134 -6.67 -12.64 -1.53
N ARG A 135 -6.46 -13.52 -2.54
CA ARG A 135 -5.89 -13.10 -3.81
C ARG A 135 -6.80 -12.13 -4.56
N ARG A 136 -8.10 -12.42 -4.60
CA ARG A 136 -9.09 -11.68 -5.39
C ARG A 136 -9.65 -10.45 -4.69
N HIS A 137 -9.72 -10.47 -3.36
CA HIS A 137 -10.36 -9.45 -2.56
C HIS A 137 -9.53 -9.16 -1.31
N PHE A 138 -9.55 -7.90 -0.85
CA PHE A 138 -9.06 -7.56 0.47
C PHE A 138 -9.95 -8.23 1.52
N LEU A 139 -9.35 -9.10 2.34
CA LEU A 139 -9.99 -9.65 3.53
C LEU A 139 -9.59 -8.79 4.73
N MET A 140 -10.55 -8.46 5.59
CA MET A 140 -10.24 -7.77 6.83
C MET A 140 -9.29 -8.60 7.69
N PRO A 141 -8.34 -7.95 8.39
CA PRO A 141 -7.51 -8.64 9.36
C PRO A 141 -8.41 -9.19 10.45
N ARG A 142 -8.01 -10.35 11.01
CA ARG A 142 -8.67 -10.83 12.21
C ARG A 142 -8.49 -9.77 13.28
N CYS A 143 -9.55 -9.49 14.03
CA CYS A 143 -9.36 -8.81 15.29
C CYS A 143 -8.41 -9.72 16.09
N PRO A 144 -7.26 -9.23 16.57
CA PRO A 144 -6.54 -9.95 17.62
C PRO A 144 -7.59 -10.25 18.68
N ASP A 145 -7.69 -11.50 19.14
CA ASP A 145 -8.59 -11.82 20.24
C ASP A 145 -8.38 -10.73 21.29
N ALA A 146 -9.45 -10.00 21.63
CA ALA A 146 -9.42 -9.14 22.79
C ALA A 146 -9.14 -10.11 23.93
N GLY A 147 -7.87 -10.20 24.34
CA GLY A 147 -7.45 -11.08 25.41
C GLY A 147 -8.36 -10.87 26.62
N PRO A 148 -8.52 -11.90 27.47
CA PRO A 148 -9.40 -11.84 28.62
C PRO A 148 -9.15 -10.62 29.51
#